data_AF-A5L0F2-F1
#
_entry.id   AF-A5L0F2-F1
#
_cell.length_a   1.000
_cell.length_b   1.000
_cell.length_c   1.000
_cell.angle_alpha   90.00
_cell.angle_beta   90.00
_cell.angle_gamma   90.00
#
_symmetry.space_group_name_H-M   'P 1'
#
loop_
_entity.id
_entity.type
_entity.pdbx_description
1 polymer ?
#
loop_
_entity_poly.entity_id
_entity_poly.type
_entity_poly.pdbx_seq_one_letter_code
_entity_poly.pdbx_strand_id
1 'polypeptide(L)'
;MFLLVHTLVAMGCIAADIAMNMTTWFDTIYSVVSFIPMLSVIVRRLHDINKSSYWVLVFFIPIVGPFWLIYLLAQSTNTNFDVEASA
;
A
#
# COMPACT_ATOMS: atom_id res chain seq x y z
N MET A 1 11.90 4.61 3.12
CA MET A 1 11.99 5.95 2.48
C MET A 1 10.67 6.41 1.90
N PHE A 2 10.02 5.65 1.02
CA PHE A 2 8.71 6.02 0.46
C PHE A 2 7.60 6.22 1.53
N LEU A 3 7.46 5.29 2.49
CA LEU A 3 6.46 5.42 3.58
C LEU A 3 6.67 6.67 4.44
N LEU A 4 7.94 7.04 4.73
CA LEU A 4 8.27 8.24 5.50
C LEU A 4 7.90 9.52 4.75
N VAL A 5 8.16 9.57 3.44
CA VAL A 5 7.80 10.72 2.60
C VAL A 5 6.27 10.84 2.48
N HIS A 6 5.57 9.72 2.29
CA HIS A 6 4.11 9.69 2.24
C HIS A 6 3.48 10.16 3.56
N THR A 7 3.98 9.71 4.72
CA THR A 7 3.47 10.15 6.02
C THR A 7 3.76 11.62 6.30
N LEU A 8 4.90 12.16 5.87
CA LEU A 8 5.21 13.59 6.00
C LEU A 8 4.29 14.47 5.13
N VAL A 9 4.09 14.10 3.87
CA VAL A 9 3.18 14.80 2.96
C VAL A 9 1.73 14.73 3.46
N ALA A 10 1.33 13.57 3.98
CA ALA A 10 0.01 13.36 4.56
C ALA A 10 -0.22 14.29 5.76
N MET A 11 0.75 14.34 6.69
CA MET A 11 0.68 15.19 7.88
C MET A 11 0.60 16.69 7.53
N GLY A 12 1.33 17.13 6.50
CA GLY A 12 1.28 18.51 6.02
C GLY A 12 -0.08 18.92 5.43
N CYS A 13 -0.72 18.03 4.67
CA CYS A 13 -2.06 18.30 4.14
C CYS A 13 -3.14 18.33 5.23
N ILE A 14 -3.05 17.46 6.24
CA ILE A 14 -3.98 17.47 7.39
C ILE A 14 -3.85 18.79 8.16
N ALA A 15 -2.61 19.25 8.38
CA ALA A 15 -2.37 20.54 9.03
C ALA A 15 -2.93 21.73 8.23
N ALA A 16 -2.83 21.69 6.90
CA ALA A 16 -3.40 22.69 6.01
C ALA A 16 -4.94 22.69 6.02
N ASP A 17 -5.57 21.51 6.05
CA ASP A 17 -7.03 21.38 6.13
C ASP A 17 -7.60 21.99 7.42
N ILE A 18 -6.98 21.67 8.57
CA ILE A 18 -7.33 22.24 9.88
C ILE A 18 -7.19 23.77 9.88
N ALA A 19 -6.19 24.32 9.20
CA ALA A 19 -5.95 25.76 9.14
C ALA A 19 -6.94 26.51 8.24
N MET A 20 -7.49 25.86 7.21
CA MET A 20 -8.34 26.49 6.19
C MET A 20 -9.85 26.31 6.44
N ASN A 21 -10.26 25.42 7.34
CA ASN A 21 -11.65 25.21 7.81
C ASN A 21 -12.69 25.05 6.66
N MET A 22 -12.28 24.53 5.51
CA MET A 22 -13.12 24.29 4.33
C MET A 22 -13.45 22.79 4.22
N THR A 23 -14.35 22.36 5.09
CA THR A 23 -14.48 21.01 5.66
C THR A 23 -15.09 19.90 4.79
N THR A 24 -15.21 20.03 3.46
CA THR A 24 -15.92 18.99 2.67
C THR A 24 -15.25 18.60 1.35
N TRP A 25 -14.87 19.57 0.51
CA TRP A 25 -14.32 19.26 -0.82
C TRP A 25 -12.84 18.90 -0.79
N PHE A 26 -12.06 19.55 0.09
CA PHE A 26 -10.63 19.28 0.25
C PHE A 26 -10.37 17.88 0.79
N ASP A 27 -11.17 17.44 1.76
CA ASP A 27 -10.99 16.14 2.41
C ASP A 27 -11.22 14.97 1.44
N THR A 28 -12.20 15.11 0.53
CA THR A 28 -12.45 14.13 -0.54
C THR A 28 -11.29 14.06 -1.53
N ILE A 29 -10.78 15.22 -1.98
CA ILE A 29 -9.64 15.29 -2.92
C ILE A 29 -8.38 14.73 -2.27
N TYR A 30 -8.13 15.10 -1.00
CA TYR A 30 -6.99 14.63 -0.24
C TYR A 30 -7.01 13.11 -0.05
N SER A 31 -8.17 12.54 0.27
CA SER A 31 -8.35 11.09 0.37
C SER A 31 -7.94 10.38 -0.93
N VAL A 32 -8.41 10.87 -2.09
CA VAL A 32 -8.07 10.30 -3.40
C VAL A 32 -6.60 10.48 -3.76
N VAL A 33 -6.03 11.66 -3.51
CA VAL A 33 -4.62 11.96 -3.78
C VAL A 33 -3.69 11.12 -2.89
N SER A 34 -4.08 10.86 -1.64
CA SER A 34 -3.35 10.01 -0.70
C SER A 34 -3.50 8.52 -1.02
N PHE A 35 -4.60 8.12 -1.65
CA PHE A 35 -4.86 6.74 -2.05
C PHE A 35 -3.90 6.25 -3.15
N ILE A 36 -3.54 7.10 -4.10
CA ILE A 36 -2.61 6.79 -5.20
C ILE A 36 -1.23 6.31 -4.69
N PRO A 37 -0.52 7.06 -3.82
CA PRO A 37 0.76 6.61 -3.29
C PRO A 37 0.62 5.35 -2.42
N MET A 38 -0.47 5.17 -1.68
CA MET A 38 -0.72 3.92 -0.94
C MET A 38 -0.77 2.70 -1.87
N LEU A 39 -1.55 2.78 -2.95
CA LEU A 39 -1.61 1.73 -3.98
C LEU A 39 -0.25 1.50 -4.64
N SER A 40 0.49 2.58 -4.95
CA SER A 40 1.81 2.51 -5.58
C SER A 40 2.83 1.70 -4.76
N VAL A 41 2.80 1.81 -3.41
CA VAL A 41 3.65 0.99 -2.52
C VAL A 41 3.33 -0.47 -2.63
N ILE A 42 2.05 -0.80 -2.56
CA ILE A 42 1.59 -2.18 -2.56
C ILE A 42 2.03 -2.85 -3.86
N VAL A 43 1.84 -2.19 -5.01
CA VAL A 43 2.31 -2.67 -6.32
C VAL A 43 3.80 -2.93 -6.31
N ARG A 44 4.60 -1.99 -5.78
CA ARG A 44 6.06 -2.13 -5.72
C ARG A 44 6.49 -3.29 -4.82
N ARG A 45 5.94 -3.39 -3.61
CA ARG A 45 6.24 -4.48 -2.67
C ARG A 45 5.86 -5.85 -3.24
N LEU A 46 4.75 -5.92 -3.95
CA LEU A 46 4.29 -7.14 -4.60
C LEU A 46 5.20 -7.54 -5.77
N HIS A 47 5.66 -6.55 -6.54
CA HIS A 47 6.64 -6.74 -7.59
C HIS A 47 8.01 -7.18 -7.01
N ASP A 48 8.41 -6.61 -5.86
CA ASP A 48 9.68 -6.95 -5.17
C ASP A 48 9.70 -8.42 -4.68
N ILE A 49 8.56 -9.01 -4.32
CA ILE A 49 8.42 -10.44 -3.97
C ILE A 49 8.27 -11.35 -5.20
N ASN A 50 8.57 -10.84 -6.40
CA ASN A 50 8.43 -11.52 -7.68
C ASN A 50 6.99 -12.04 -7.95
N LYS A 51 5.98 -11.41 -7.35
CA LYS A 51 4.57 -11.73 -7.58
C LYS A 51 3.98 -10.74 -8.57
N SER A 52 3.06 -11.24 -9.40
CA SER A 52 2.39 -10.45 -10.44
C SER A 52 1.67 -9.23 -9.85
N SER A 53 1.92 -8.04 -10.36
CA SER A 53 1.34 -6.76 -9.91
C SER A 53 -0.20 -6.71 -9.96
N TYR A 54 -0.82 -7.68 -10.65
CA TYR A 54 -2.27 -7.87 -10.74
C TYR A 54 -2.95 -8.21 -9.42
N TRP A 55 -2.24 -8.74 -8.40
CA TRP A 55 -2.90 -9.01 -7.10
C TRP A 55 -3.30 -7.74 -6.35
N VAL A 56 -2.77 -6.55 -6.71
CA VAL A 56 -3.23 -5.27 -6.17
C VAL A 56 -4.72 -5.03 -6.48
N LEU A 57 -5.24 -5.55 -7.59
CA LEU A 57 -6.67 -5.43 -7.94
C LEU A 57 -7.57 -6.14 -6.92
N VAL A 58 -7.06 -7.11 -6.16
CA VAL A 58 -7.81 -7.79 -5.10
C VAL A 58 -8.15 -6.82 -3.96
N PHE A 59 -7.38 -5.73 -3.77
CA PHE A 59 -7.68 -4.67 -2.80
C PHE A 59 -9.02 -3.95 -3.08
N PHE A 60 -9.51 -3.95 -4.32
CA PHE A 60 -10.84 -3.39 -4.66
C PHE A 60 -12.00 -4.20 -4.07
N ILE A 61 -11.74 -5.38 -3.51
CA ILE A 61 -12.71 -6.18 -2.76
C ILE A 61 -12.58 -5.80 -1.28
N PRO A 62 -13.50 -4.99 -0.71
CA PRO A 62 -13.29 -4.32 0.58
C PRO A 62 -13.16 -5.28 1.78
N ILE A 63 -13.76 -6.47 1.69
CA ILE A 63 -13.77 -7.45 2.79
C ILE A 63 -12.68 -8.51 2.62
N VAL A 64 -12.51 -9.09 1.44
CA VAL A 64 -11.55 -10.19 1.24
C VAL A 64 -10.18 -9.68 0.78
N GLY A 65 -10.16 -8.53 0.11
CA GLY A 65 -9.00 -7.93 -0.53
C GLY A 65 -7.82 -7.69 0.38
N PRO A 66 -8.01 -6.95 1.50
CA PRO A 66 -6.92 -6.65 2.42
C PRO A 66 -6.32 -7.90 3.06
N PHE A 67 -7.16 -8.86 3.48
CA PHE A 67 -6.70 -10.10 4.10
C PHE A 67 -5.89 -10.96 3.15
N TRP A 68 -6.32 -11.05 1.89
CA TRP A 68 -5.58 -11.76 0.86
C TRP A 68 -4.24 -11.08 0.52
N LEU A 69 -4.22 -9.75 0.44
CA LEU A 69 -2.99 -8.98 0.24
C LEU A 69 -1.99 -9.20 1.38
N ILE A 70 -2.47 -9.18 2.63
CA ILE A 70 -1.64 -9.43 3.81
C ILE A 70 -1.05 -10.84 3.75
N TYR A 71 -1.85 -11.85 3.39
CA TYR A 71 -1.37 -13.21 3.20
C TYR A 71 -0.28 -13.30 2.13
N LEU A 72 -0.46 -12.65 0.98
CA LEU A 72 0.52 -12.64 -0.11
C LEU A 72 1.81 -11.91 0.29
N LEU A 73 1.69 -10.81 1.02
CA LEU A 73 2.82 -10.00 1.49
C LEU A 73 3.62 -10.70 2.61
N ALA A 74 2.97 -11.59 3.36
CA ALA A 74 3.58 -12.39 4.42
C ALA A 74 4.32 -13.64 3.91
N GLN A 75 4.14 -14.01 2.64
CA GLN A 75 4.78 -15.19 2.06
C GLN A 75 6.27 -14.91 1.79
N SER A 76 7.16 -15.76 2.30
CA SER A 76 8.59 -15.70 2.00
C SER A 76 8.86 -16.05 0.54
N THR A 77 9.89 -15.42 -0.04
CA THR A 77 10.39 -15.82 -1.36
C THR A 77 10.84 -17.28 -1.27
N ASN A 78 10.14 -18.19 -1.95
CA ASN A 78 10.52 -19.60 -2.00
C ASN A 78 11.82 -19.74 -2.81
N THR A 79 12.95 -19.62 -2.16
CA THR A 79 14.22 -20.08 -2.70
C THR A 79 14.26 -21.59 -2.55
N ASN A 80 14.26 -22.32 -3.67
CA ASN A 80 14.37 -23.79 -3.70
C ASN A 80 15.65 -24.36 -3.03
N PHE A 81 16.50 -23.51 -2.43
CA PHE A 81 17.69 -23.91 -1.68
C PHE A 81 17.37 -24.59 -0.34
N ASP A 82 16.16 -24.39 0.21
CA ASP A 82 15.77 -25.01 1.49
C ASP A 82 15.48 -26.53 1.33
N VAL A 83 15.10 -26.95 0.12
CA VAL A 83 14.84 -28.37 -0.20
C VAL A 83 16.14 -29.16 -0.34
N GLU A 84 17.22 -28.52 -0.77
CA GLU A 84 18.52 -29.16 -1.04
C GLU A 84 19.43 -29.18 0.20
N ALA A 85 19.23 -28.26 1.16
CA ALA A 85 19.94 -28.26 2.44
C ALA A 85 19.38 -29.24 3.48
N SER A 86 18.22 -29.84 3.20
CA SER A 86 17.49 -30.77 4.09
C SER A 86 17.53 -32.23 3.61
N ALA A 87 18.21 -32.52 2.49
CA ALA A 87 18.34 -33.83 1.86
C ALA A 87 19.78 -34.34 1.92
#